data_AF-A0A6N6Z5N6-F1
#
_entry.id   AF-A0A6N6Z5N6-F1
#
_cell.length_a   1.000
_cell.length_b   1.000
_cell.length_c   1.000
_cell.angle_alpha   90.00
_cell.angle_beta   90.00
_cell.angle_gamma   90.00
#
_symmetry.space_group_name_H-M   'P 1'
#
loop_
_entity.id
_entity.type
_entity.pdbx_description
1 polymer ?
#
loop_
_entity_poly.entity_id
_entity_poly.type
_entity_poly.pdbx_seq_one_letter_code
_entity_poly.pdbx_strand_id
1 'polypeptide(L)' 'MHARKLILVGWDAADWQIAQPLWEAGRLPALANLIRQGASGPLENSRDLYTREF' A
#
# COMPACT_ATOMS: atom_id res chain seq x y z
N MET A 1 -5.69 27.65 11.93
CA MET A 1 -5.01 26.34 11.94
C MET A 1 -4.46 26.08 10.55
N HIS A 2 -3.23 25.61 10.40
CA HIS A 2 -2.70 25.24 9.08
C HIS A 2 -3.31 23.89 8.65
N ALA A 3 -3.71 23.77 7.39
CA ALA A 3 -4.14 22.50 6.83
C ALA A 3 -2.98 21.49 6.86
N ARG A 4 -3.28 20.22 7.17
CA ARG A 4 -2.29 19.15 7.09
C ARG A 4 -1.89 18.93 5.63
N LYS A 5 -0.58 18.87 5.37
CA LYS A 5 -0.06 18.49 4.05
C LYS A 5 -0.31 16.99 3.84
N LEU A 6 -0.80 16.62 2.67
CA LEU A 6 -1.07 15.25 2.25
C LEU A 6 -0.33 14.96 0.94
N ILE A 7 0.25 13.77 0.84
CA ILE A 7 0.86 13.25 -0.40
C ILE A 7 0.22 11.88 -0.66
N LEU A 8 -0.20 11.65 -1.90
CA LEU A 8 -0.60 10.34 -2.42
C LEU A 8 0.48 9.87 -3.39
N VAL A 9 1.01 8.67 -3.19
CA VAL A 9 2.08 8.09 -4.01
C VAL A 9 1.55 6.82 -4.69
N GLY A 10 1.66 6.77 -6.01
CA GLY A 10 1.52 5.54 -6.78
C GLY A 10 2.90 4.89 -6.90
N TRP A 11 3.07 3.70 -6.34
CA TRP A 11 4.32 2.95 -6.43
C TRP A 11 4.11 1.76 -7.36
N ASP A 12 4.70 1.83 -8.55
CA ASP A 12 4.64 0.76 -9.54
C ASP A 12 5.39 -0.50 -9.06
N ALA A 13 4.87 -1.67 -9.43
CA ALA A 13 5.37 -3.00 -9.07
C ALA A 13 5.56 -3.24 -7.55
N ALA A 14 4.91 -2.46 -6.68
CA ALA A 14 4.97 -2.62 -5.22
C ALA A 14 3.93 -3.60 -4.68
N ASP A 15 3.70 -4.68 -5.41
CA ASP A 15 2.76 -5.72 -4.98
C ASP A 15 3.20 -6.29 -3.62
N TRP A 16 2.24 -6.68 -2.80
CA TRP A 16 2.50 -7.31 -1.50
C TRP A 16 3.39 -8.55 -1.62
N GLN A 17 3.29 -9.29 -2.72
CA GLN A 17 4.16 -10.44 -3.01
C GLN A 17 5.65 -10.06 -3.08
N ILE A 18 5.97 -8.81 -3.40
CA ILE A 18 7.35 -8.29 -3.49
C ILE A 18 7.69 -7.50 -2.23
N ALA A 19 6.82 -6.55 -1.85
CA ALA A 19 7.09 -5.61 -0.77
C ALA A 19 7.15 -6.32 0.59
N GLN A 20 6.28 -7.31 0.82
CA GLN A 20 6.17 -7.98 2.12
C GLN A 20 7.43 -8.73 2.54
N PRO A 21 7.97 -9.66 1.72
CA PRO A 21 9.21 -10.36 2.07
C PRO A 21 10.38 -9.40 2.34
N LEU A 22 10.44 -8.28 1.60
CA LEU A 22 11.51 -7.31 1.74
C LEU A 22 11.43 -6.52 3.07
N TRP A 23 10.24 -6.07 3.49
CA TRP A 23 10.12 -5.33 4.75
C TRP A 23 10.23 -6.27 5.96
N GLU A 24 9.74 -7.51 5.86
CA GLU A 24 9.94 -8.55 6.88
C GLU A 24 11.43 -8.89 7.05
N ALA A 25 12.19 -8.93 5.94
CA ALA A 25 13.65 -9.08 5.96
C ALA A 25 14.41 -7.81 6.40
N GLY A 26 13.72 -6.74 6.82
CA GLY A 26 14.34 -5.48 7.26
C GLY A 26 14.95 -4.64 6.14
N ARG A 27 14.67 -4.96 4.87
CA ARG A 27 15.23 -4.27 3.68
C ARG A 27 14.47 -3.00 3.30
N LEU A 28 13.25 -2.82 3.81
CA LEU A 28 12.40 -1.64 3.58
C LEU A 28 11.94 -1.01 4.91
N PRO A 29 12.85 -0.44 5.72
CA PRO A 29 12.54 0.03 7.07
C PRO A 29 11.55 1.20 7.11
N ALA A 30 11.56 2.07 6.09
CA ALA A 30 10.58 3.16 5.98
C ALA A 30 9.16 2.62 5.74
N LEU A 31 9.01 1.63 4.86
CA LEU A 31 7.73 0.97 4.59
C LEU A 31 7.22 0.22 5.82
N ALA A 32 8.08 -0.54 6.49
CA ALA A 32 7.75 -1.23 7.74
C ALA A 32 7.21 -0.25 8.80
N ASN A 33 7.82 0.93 8.90
CA ASN A 33 7.36 1.96 9.82
C ASN A 33 5.99 2.53 9.45
N LEU A 34 5.70 2.74 8.17
CA LEU A 34 4.38 3.18 7.70
C LEU A 34 3.29 2.14 7.99
N ILE A 35 3.58 0.86 7.74
CA ILE A 35 2.65 -0.25 8.02
C ILE A 35 2.34 -0.31 9.53
N ARG A 36 3.36 -0.25 10.39
CA ARG A 36 3.20 -0.33 11.85
C ARG A 36 2.40 0.83 12.44
N GLN A 37 2.51 2.03 11.85
CA GLN A 37 1.87 3.25 12.36
C GLN A 37 0.56 3.60 11.64
N GLY A 38 0.17 2.82 10.63
CA GLY A 38 -0.96 3.12 9.75
C GLY A 38 -1.86 1.91 9.52
N ALA A 39 -2.53 1.90 8.36
CA ALA A 39 -3.34 0.79 7.89
C ALA A 39 -2.79 0.33 6.53
N SER A 40 -2.89 -0.97 6.27
CA SER A 40 -2.44 -1.59 5.02
C SER A 40 -3.33 -2.77 4.66
N GLY A 41 -3.41 -3.08 3.37
CA GLY A 41 -4.20 -4.17 2.85
C GLY A 41 -4.17 -4.21 1.32
N PRO A 42 -4.71 -5.28 0.71
CA PRO A 42 -4.87 -5.35 -0.73
C PRO A 42 -5.80 -4.23 -1.22
N LEU A 43 -5.46 -3.64 -2.36
CA LEU A 43 -6.32 -2.72 -3.10
C LEU A 43 -6.79 -3.43 -4.37
N GLU A 44 -8.09 -3.69 -4.47
CA GLU A 44 -8.67 -4.29 -5.67
C GLU A 44 -8.97 -3.23 -6.73
N ASN A 45 -8.80 -3.60 -8.00
CA ASN A 45 -9.21 -2.73 -9.10
C ASN A 45 -10.73 -2.64 -9.13
N SER A 46 -11.25 -1.42 -9.12
CA SER A 46 -12.68 -1.13 -9.28
C SER A 46 -13.33 -1.83 -10.48
N ARG A 47 -12.58 -2.06 -11.58
CA ARG A 47 -13.10 -2.76 -12.77
C ARG A 47 -13.52 -4.19 -12.46
N ASP A 48 -12.74 -4.90 -11.65
CA ASP A 48 -12.98 -6.31 -11.32
C ASP A 48 -14.17 -6.46 -10.36
N LEU A 49 -14.51 -5.40 -9.62
CA LEU A 49 -15.72 -5.37 -8.80
C LEU A 49 -17.00 -5.30 -9.65
N TYR A 50 -16.99 -4.62 -10.80
CA TYR A 50 -18.17 -4.51 -11.68
C TYR A 50 -18.36 -5.71 -12.62
N THR A 51 -17.32 -6.50 -12.87
CA THR A 51 -17.41 -7.73 -13.68
C THR A 51 -17.75 -8.97 -12.87
N ARG A 52 -17.72 -8.93 -11.53
CA ARG A 52 -18.09 -10.06 -10.67
C ARG A 52 -19.61 -10.30 -10.56
N GLU A 53 -20.44 -9.40 -11.09
CA GLU A 53 -21.91 -9.50 -11.05
C GLU A 53 -22.57 -10.06 -12.34
N PHE A 54 -21.79 -10.64 -13.27
CA PHE A 54 -22.31 -11.30 -14.48
C PHE A 54 -21.70 -12.69 -14.71
#